data_AF-A0A7J4RML1-F1
#
_entry.id   AF-A0A7J4RML1-F1
#
_cell.length_a   1.000
_cell.length_b   1.000
_cell.length_c   1.000
_cell.angle_alpha   90.00
_cell.angle_beta   90.00
_cell.angle_gamma   90.00
#
_symmetry.space_group_name_H-M   'P 1'
#
loop_
_entity.id
_entity.type
_entity.pdbx_description
1 polymer ?
#
loop_
_entity_poly.entity_id
_entity_poly.type
_entity_poly.pdbx_seq_one_letter_code
_entity_poly.pdbx_strand_id
1 'polypeptide(L)'
;MRIGLVGKPNVGKSTIFSAMTQTPVDIANYPFTTIDPNVGVAWLPLPSMCACSELRQRKEDAGRLEEANDNDPRKGSICEPNSGSCVGYRRLVPITLVDVAGLVPGAHEGKGRGNQFLSDLARCDALIQVVDVSG
;
A
#
# COMPACT_ATOMS: atom_id res chain seq x y z
N MET A 1 1.22 4.87 -6.81
CA MET A 1 0.04 5.29 -6.03
C MET A 1 0.46 5.52 -4.59
N ARG A 2 0.25 6.73 -4.06
CA ARG A 2 0.53 7.14 -2.68
C ARG A 2 -0.79 7.32 -1.94
N ILE A 3 -0.91 6.68 -0.79
CA ILE A 3 -2.09 6.78 0.07
C ILE A 3 -1.65 7.38 1.41
N GLY A 4 -2.25 8.52 1.77
CA GLY A 4 -1.98 9.21 3.04
C GLY A 4 -2.88 8.70 4.16
N LEU A 5 -2.30 8.34 5.30
CA LEU A 5 -3.05 8.07 6.53
C LEU A 5 -3.28 9.39 7.28
N VAL A 6 -4.55 9.71 7.56
CA VAL A 6 -4.95 10.94 8.26
C VAL A 6 -5.82 10.64 9.46
N GLY A 7 -5.99 11.61 10.36
CA GLY A 7 -6.81 11.47 11.59
C GLY A 7 -6.19 12.21 12.77
N LYS A 8 -6.95 12.32 13.87
CA LYS A 8 -6.50 12.98 15.10
C LYS A 8 -5.28 12.27 15.72
N PRO A 9 -4.53 12.94 16.61
CA PRO A 9 -3.54 12.28 17.45
C PRO A 9 -4.16 11.10 18.24
N ASN A 10 -3.37 10.06 18.49
CA ASN A 10 -3.72 8.88 19.30
C ASN A 10 -4.87 7.98 18.80
N VAL A 11 -5.34 8.14 17.57
CA VAL A 11 -6.42 7.28 16.99
C VAL A 11 -5.93 5.90 16.48
N GLY A 12 -4.69 5.50 16.75
CA GLY A 12 -4.12 4.25 16.25
C GLY A 12 -3.53 4.29 14.83
N LYS A 13 -3.22 5.48 14.30
CA LYS A 13 -2.66 5.68 12.94
C LYS A 13 -1.38 4.87 12.70
N SER A 14 -0.38 5.07 13.55
CA SER A 14 0.92 4.42 13.41
C SER A 14 0.84 2.93 13.71
N THR A 15 -0.15 2.49 14.50
CA THR A 15 -0.45 1.06 14.70
C THR A 15 -0.95 0.42 13.41
N ILE A 16 -1.91 1.05 12.72
CA ILE A 16 -2.40 0.59 11.41
C ILE A 16 -1.28 0.63 10.37
N PHE A 17 -0.50 1.71 10.33
CA PHE A 17 0.65 1.84 9.42
C PHE A 17 1.60 0.66 9.55
N SER A 18 2.09 0.40 10.78
CA SER A 18 3.01 -0.71 11.07
C SER A 18 2.40 -2.07 10.74
N ALA A 19 1.09 -2.26 10.95
CA ALA A 19 0.42 -3.51 10.61
C ALA A 19 0.29 -3.73 9.09
N MET A 20 0.16 -2.67 8.30
CA MET A 20 0.02 -2.75 6.85
C MET A 20 1.36 -2.85 6.11
N THR A 21 2.45 -2.37 6.71
CA THR A 21 3.80 -2.38 6.11
C THR A 21 4.60 -3.59 6.62
N GLN A 22 5.00 -4.52 5.76
CA GLN A 22 5.58 -5.81 6.18
C GLN A 22 7.09 -5.80 6.56
N THR A 23 7.82 -4.68 6.62
CA THR A 23 9.29 -4.61 6.93
C THR A 23 9.67 -3.14 7.29
N PRO A 24 10.76 -2.85 8.07
CA PRO A 24 11.03 -1.51 8.60
C PRO A 24 11.24 -0.51 7.47
N VAL A 25 10.63 0.65 7.65
CA VAL A 25 10.68 1.76 6.69
C VAL A 25 12.11 2.28 6.55
N ASP A 26 12.67 2.20 5.34
CA ASP A 26 13.83 3.02 4.99
C ASP A 26 13.40 4.49 5.04
N ILE A 27 13.94 5.21 6.02
CA ILE A 27 13.81 6.66 6.15
C ILE A 27 14.56 7.27 4.95
N ALA A 28 13.86 7.51 3.86
CA ALA A 28 14.40 8.29 2.76
C ALA A 28 14.55 9.74 3.25
N ASN A 29 15.81 10.17 3.46
CA ASN A 29 16.15 11.54 3.82
C ASN A 29 15.74 12.50 2.68
N TYR A 30 14.58 13.15 2.81
CA TYR A 30 14.25 14.31 1.97
C TYR A 30 14.68 15.58 2.73
N PRO A 31 15.65 16.38 2.26
CA PRO A 31 16.44 17.28 3.14
C PRO A 31 15.74 18.54 3.66
N PHE A 32 14.41 18.61 3.75
CA PHE A 32 13.70 19.89 4.02
C PHE A 32 12.44 19.80 4.90
N THR A 33 12.29 18.78 5.74
CA THR A 33 11.15 18.64 6.67
C THR A 33 11.63 18.51 8.11
N THR A 34 11.00 19.24 9.06
CA THR A 34 11.45 19.27 10.46
C THR A 34 10.94 18.08 11.30
N ILE A 35 10.14 17.18 10.71
CA ILE A 35 9.83 15.80 11.14
C ILE A 35 9.45 15.05 9.85
N ASP A 36 10.14 13.96 9.51
CA ASP A 36 9.86 13.20 8.30
C ASP A 36 8.60 12.31 8.46
N PRO A 37 7.68 12.29 7.48
CA PRO A 37 6.56 11.36 7.49
C PRO A 37 7.07 9.92 7.32
N ASN A 38 6.43 8.95 8.00
CA ASN A 38 6.82 7.55 7.78
C ASN A 38 6.27 7.11 6.42
N VAL A 39 7.14 6.61 5.54
CA VAL A 39 6.74 6.15 4.20
C VAL A 39 6.98 4.65 4.09
N GLY A 40 5.91 3.87 3.96
CA GLY A 40 6.00 2.41 3.89
C GLY A 40 5.44 1.87 2.58
N VAL A 41 5.82 0.63 2.24
CA VAL A 41 5.18 -0.11 1.15
C VAL A 41 4.21 -1.12 1.75
N ALA A 42 2.97 -1.09 1.27
CA ALA A 42 1.96 -2.09 1.58
C ALA A 42 1.53 -2.82 0.30
N TRP A 43 1.10 -4.07 0.48
CA TRP A 43 0.69 -4.93 -0.62
C TRP A 43 -0.82 -5.12 -0.58
N LEU A 44 -1.53 -4.54 -1.55
CA LEU A 44 -2.98 -4.70 -1.65
C LEU A 44 -3.34 -5.85 -2.59
N PRO A 45 -4.13 -6.84 -2.14
CA PRO A 45 -4.69 -7.84 -3.03
C PRO A 45 -5.75 -7.21 -3.94
N LEU A 46 -5.77 -7.62 -5.21
CA LEU A 46 -6.91 -7.32 -6.07
C LEU A 46 -8.15 -8.10 -5.60
N PRO A 47 -9.35 -7.49 -5.70
CA PRO A 47 -10.59 -8.13 -5.28
C PRO A 47 -10.98 -9.32 -6.17
N SER A 48 -10.53 -9.33 -7.42
CA SER A 48 -10.76 -10.41 -8.38
C SER A 48 -9.55 -11.32 -8.51
N MET A 49 -9.78 -12.56 -8.94
CA MET A 49 -8.70 -13.43 -9.40
C MET A 49 -7.98 -12.79 -10.59
N CYS A 50 -6.69 -13.07 -10.69
CA CYS A 50 -5.89 -12.61 -11.82
C CYS A 50 -6.36 -13.31 -13.10
N ALA A 51 -6.45 -12.56 -14.20
CA ALA A 51 -6.79 -13.08 -15.53
C ALA A 51 -5.87 -14.24 -15.99
N CYS A 52 -4.69 -14.39 -15.38
CA CYS A 52 -3.81 -15.52 -15.65
C CYS A 52 -4.42 -16.87 -15.29
N SER A 53 -5.42 -16.93 -14.40
CA SER A 53 -6.17 -18.15 -14.11
C SER A 53 -6.90 -18.67 -15.34
N GLU A 54 -7.69 -17.81 -15.98
CA GLU A 54 -8.44 -18.16 -17.19
C GLU A 54 -7.49 -18.44 -18.37
N LEU A 55 -6.42 -17.65 -18.50
CA LEU A 55 -5.41 -17.87 -19.53
C LEU A 55 -4.67 -19.20 -19.35
N ARG A 56 -4.45 -19.65 -18.11
CA ARG A 56 -3.83 -20.93 -17.83
C ARG A 56 -4.74 -22.07 -18.28
N GLN A 57 -6.00 -22.05 -17.86
CA GLN A 57 -6.99 -23.06 -18.22
C GLN A 57 -7.06 -23.23 -19.75
N ARG A 58 -7.17 -22.12 -20.49
CA ARG A 58 -7.18 -22.15 -21.97
C ARG A 58 -5.91 -22.74 -22.59
N LYS A 59 -4.75 -22.62 -21.93
CA LYS A 59 -3.49 -23.20 -22.41
C LYS A 59 -3.38 -24.70 -22.09
N GLU A 60 -3.86 -25.12 -20.93
CA GLU A 60 -3.97 -26.54 -20.55
C GLU A 60 -4.92 -27.27 -21.50
N ASP A 61 -6.09 -26.70 -21.77
CA ASP A 61 -7.08 -27.23 -22.74
C ASP A 61 -6.49 -27.36 -24.16
N ALA A 62 -5.59 -26.45 -24.54
CA ALA A 62 -4.92 -26.47 -25.83
C ALA A 62 -3.66 -27.36 -25.87
N GLY A 63 -3.33 -28.07 -24.78
CA GLY A 63 -2.13 -28.90 -24.66
C GLY A 63 -0.81 -28.11 -24.71
N ARG A 64 -0.84 -26.80 -24.44
CA ARG A 64 0.34 -25.91 -24.47
C ARG A 64 1.02 -25.77 -23.10
N LEU A 65 0.38 -26.29 -22.06
CA LEU A 65 0.87 -26.24 -20.69
C LEU A 65 0.47 -27.52 -19.96
N GLU A 66 1.35 -28.01 -19.09
CA GLU A 66 1.05 -29.13 -18.21
C GLU A 66 0.29 -28.67 -16.97
N GLU A 67 -0.40 -29.61 -16.32
CA GLU A 67 -1.13 -29.35 -15.08
C GLU A 67 -0.20 -28.78 -13.99
N ALA A 68 -0.76 -27.93 -13.14
CA ALA A 68 0.03 -27.29 -12.08
C ALA A 68 0.54 -28.34 -11.09
N ASN A 69 1.87 -28.42 -10.95
CA ASN A 69 2.48 -29.22 -9.91
C ASN A 69 2.30 -28.54 -8.55
N ASP A 70 2.01 -29.31 -7.51
CA ASP A 70 1.90 -28.83 -6.12
C ASP A 70 3.17 -28.14 -5.61
N ASN A 71 4.33 -28.46 -6.21
CA ASN A 71 5.62 -27.85 -5.89
C ASN A 71 5.90 -26.52 -6.64
N ASP A 72 4.95 -25.99 -7.42
CA ASP A 72 5.14 -24.69 -8.09
C ASP A 72 5.11 -23.53 -7.07
N PRO A 73 6.20 -22.76 -6.92
CA PRO A 73 6.24 -21.61 -6.01
C PRO A 73 5.22 -20.52 -6.37
N ARG A 74 4.78 -20.44 -7.64
CA ARG A 74 3.75 -19.48 -8.09
C ARG A 74 2.35 -20.07 -8.04
N LYS A 75 2.21 -21.33 -7.62
CA LYS A 75 0.95 -22.07 -7.44
C LYS A 75 0.03 -21.95 -8.67
N GLY A 76 0.58 -22.18 -9.85
CA GLY A 76 -0.13 -22.12 -11.12
C GLY A 76 -0.15 -20.75 -11.79
N SER A 77 0.27 -19.66 -11.13
CA SER A 77 0.25 -18.34 -11.76
C SER A 77 1.27 -18.24 -12.90
N ILE A 78 0.78 -18.04 -14.12
CA ILE A 78 1.61 -17.97 -15.33
C ILE A 78 1.98 -16.55 -15.78
N CYS A 79 1.51 -15.52 -15.08
CA CYS A 79 1.77 -14.13 -15.46
C CYS A 79 3.02 -13.56 -14.78
N GLU A 80 3.71 -12.67 -15.50
CA GLU A 80 4.78 -11.83 -14.98
C GLU A 80 4.33 -10.36 -15.00
N PRO A 81 3.72 -9.87 -13.90
CA PRO A 81 3.24 -8.49 -13.87
C PRO A 81 4.42 -7.51 -13.79
N ASN A 82 4.37 -6.43 -14.59
CA ASN A 82 5.38 -5.34 -14.55
C ASN A 82 5.50 -4.67 -13.18
N SER A 83 4.42 -4.71 -12.39
CA SER A 83 4.38 -4.19 -11.03
C SER A 83 3.65 -5.18 -10.13
N GLY A 84 4.30 -5.50 -9.01
CA GLY A 84 3.76 -6.32 -7.94
C GLY A 84 4.02 -7.81 -8.10
N SER A 85 3.15 -8.65 -7.51
CA SER A 85 3.32 -10.10 -7.54
C SER A 85 1.99 -10.82 -7.83
N CYS A 86 2.08 -12.02 -8.39
CA CYS A 86 0.94 -12.91 -8.58
C CYS A 86 1.34 -14.32 -8.16
N VAL A 87 0.63 -14.87 -7.17
CA VAL A 87 0.84 -16.21 -6.64
C VAL A 87 -0.54 -16.82 -6.37
N GLY A 88 -0.77 -18.06 -6.81
CA GLY A 88 -2.07 -18.72 -6.69
C GLY A 88 -3.22 -17.91 -7.29
N TYR A 89 -3.00 -17.26 -8.43
CA TYR A 89 -3.95 -16.37 -9.11
C TYR A 89 -4.39 -15.16 -8.27
N ARG A 90 -3.74 -14.88 -7.13
CA ARG A 90 -3.96 -13.68 -6.33
C ARG A 90 -2.89 -12.66 -6.67
N ARG A 91 -3.31 -11.53 -7.21
CA ARG A 91 -2.41 -10.43 -7.55
C ARG A 91 -2.30 -9.46 -6.39
N LEU A 92 -1.08 -9.16 -5.99
CA LEU A 92 -0.74 -8.14 -5.01
C LEU A 92 -0.12 -6.94 -5.74
N VAL A 93 -0.65 -5.75 -5.49
CA VAL A 93 -0.15 -4.49 -6.04
C VAL A 93 0.53 -3.70 -4.92
N PRO A 94 1.79 -3.27 -5.11
CA PRO A 94 2.47 -2.45 -4.12
C PRO A 94 1.89 -1.05 -4.15
N ILE A 95 1.60 -0.53 -2.97
CA ILE A 95 1.16 0.85 -2.75
C ILE A 95 2.11 1.52 -1.77
N THR A 96 2.32 2.82 -1.93
CA THR A 96 3.06 3.62 -0.97
C THR A 96 2.08 4.15 0.06
N LEU A 97 2.26 3.81 1.32
CA LEU A 97 1.55 4.41 2.45
C LEU A 97 2.40 5.54 3.04
N VAL A 98 1.75 6.64 3.37
CA VAL A 98 2.39 7.80 4.00
C VAL A 98 1.66 8.05 5.32
N ASP A 99 2.35 7.86 6.44
CA ASP A 99 1.87 8.24 7.78
C ASP A 99 2.30 9.67 8.07
N VAL A 100 1.36 10.61 7.94
CA VAL A 100 1.60 12.01 8.29
C VAL A 100 1.11 12.23 9.72
N ALA A 101 1.99 12.78 10.57
CA ALA A 101 1.70 13.07 11.97
C ALA A 101 0.33 13.76 12.15
N GLY A 102 -0.44 13.38 13.18
CA GLY A 102 -1.87 13.70 13.30
C GLY A 102 -2.24 15.18 13.07
N LEU A 103 -3.43 15.40 12.51
CA LEU A 103 -3.99 16.73 12.24
C LEU A 103 -4.06 17.55 13.53
N VAL A 104 -3.22 18.57 13.65
CA VAL A 104 -3.29 19.56 14.74
C VAL A 104 -4.23 20.69 14.31
N PRO A 105 -5.17 21.14 15.18
CA PRO A 105 -5.99 22.33 14.91
C PRO A 105 -5.12 23.53 14.53
N GLY A 106 -5.51 24.30 13.51
CA GLY A 106 -4.75 25.47 13.04
C GLY A 106 -3.69 25.18 11.97
N ALA A 107 -3.57 23.95 11.45
CA ALA A 107 -2.59 23.60 10.42
C ALA A 107 -2.70 24.42 9.10
N HIS A 108 -3.87 24.99 8.83
CA HIS A 108 -4.15 25.84 7.64
C HIS A 108 -3.81 27.32 7.85
N GLU A 109 -3.48 27.74 9.07
CA GLU A 109 -3.23 29.15 9.40
C GLU A 109 -1.82 29.63 9.03
N GLY A 110 -1.00 28.77 8.41
CA GLY A 110 0.32 29.10 7.88
C GLY A 110 1.39 29.43 8.93
N LYS A 111 1.05 29.42 10.23
CA LYS A 111 1.98 29.62 11.34
C LYS A 111 2.68 28.30 11.72
N GLY A 112 3.60 27.82 10.87
CA GLY A 112 4.51 26.70 11.19
C GLY A 112 4.32 25.41 10.39
N ARG A 113 4.63 24.26 11.02
CA ARG A 113 4.72 22.90 10.41
C ARG A 113 3.41 22.37 9.76
N GLY A 114 2.29 23.06 9.90
CA GLY A 114 0.99 22.69 9.34
C GLY A 114 0.90 22.75 7.80
N ASN A 115 1.61 23.70 7.18
CA ASN A 115 1.65 23.79 5.70
C ASN A 115 2.48 22.67 5.07
N GLN A 116 3.54 22.19 5.74
CA GLN A 116 4.33 21.04 5.27
C GLN A 116 3.48 19.76 5.33
N PHE A 117 2.73 19.58 6.42
CA PHE A 117 1.75 18.51 6.58
C PHE A 117 0.71 18.50 5.44
N LEU A 118 0.10 19.64 5.12
CA LEU A 118 -0.88 19.74 4.03
C LEU A 118 -0.23 19.50 2.66
N SER A 119 1.03 19.90 2.48
CA SER A 119 1.78 19.69 1.23
C SER A 119 2.09 18.21 0.99
N ASP A 120 2.41 17.44 2.03
CA ASP A 120 2.67 16.01 1.91
C ASP A 120 1.38 15.22 1.65
N LEU A 121 0.28 15.60 2.30
CA LEU A 121 -1.04 15.04 1.98
C LEU A 121 -1.52 15.40 0.58
N ALA A 122 -1.26 16.63 0.11
CA ALA A 122 -1.62 17.05 -1.25
C ALA A 122 -0.87 16.27 -2.35
N ARG A 123 0.24 15.61 -2.00
CA ARG A 123 0.98 14.71 -2.89
C ARG A 123 0.45 13.26 -2.89
N CYS A 124 -0.52 12.95 -2.05
CA CYS A 124 -1.15 11.63 -2.01
C CYS A 124 -2.28 11.56 -3.05
N ASP A 125 -2.41 10.41 -3.71
CA ASP A 125 -3.46 10.13 -4.68
C ASP A 125 -4.80 9.83 -4.00
N ALA A 126 -4.74 9.31 -2.76
CA ALA A 126 -5.91 9.02 -1.93
C ALA A 126 -5.58 9.19 -0.44
N LEU A 127 -6.63 9.34 0.37
CA LEU A 127 -6.52 9.47 1.83
C LEU A 127 -7.33 8.39 2.54
N ILE A 128 -6.76 7.80 3.58
CA ILE A 128 -7.45 6.92 4.53
C ILE A 128 -7.55 7.67 5.86
N GLN A 129 -8.78 8.00 6.26
CA GLN A 129 -9.03 8.66 7.53
C GLN A 129 -9.27 7.63 8.63
N VAL A 130 -8.34 7.58 9.59
CA VAL A 130 -8.46 6.76 10.79
C VAL A 130 -9.29 7.52 11.81
N VAL A 131 -10.40 6.92 12.23
CA VAL A 131 -11.31 7.43 13.25
C VAL A 131 -11.34 6.45 14.40
N ASP A 132 -11.01 6.94 15.59
CA ASP A 132 -11.16 6.17 16.82
C ASP A 132 -12.64 6.12 17.24
N VAL A 133 -13.12 4.93 17.53
CA VAL A 133 -14.50 4.63 17.94
C VAL A 133 -14.51 3.92 19.31
N SER A 134 -13.39 3.94 20.03
CA SER A 134 -13.23 3.21 21.31
C SER A 134 -14.01 3.83 22.47
N GLY A 135 -14.47 5.09 22.37
CA GLY A 135 -15.35 5.74 23.35
C GLY A 135 -14.60 6.40 24.51
#